data_AF-A0A1H1WL78-F1
#
_entry.id   AF-A0A1H1WL78-F1
#
_cell.length_a   1.000
_cell.length_b   1.000
_cell.length_c   1.000
_cell.angle_alpha   90.00
_cell.angle_beta   90.00
_cell.angle_gamma   90.00
#
_symmetry.space_group_name_H-M   'P 1'
#
loop_
_entity.id
_entity.type
_entity.pdbx_description
1 polymer ?
#
loop_
_entity_poly.entity_id
_entity_poly.type
_entity_poly.pdbx_seq_one_letter_code
_entity_poly.pdbx_strand_id
1 'polypeptide(L)'
;MSSSCVNGRVNPSPQTKLRLFADSAGHCSKPSCHRYLFSDENVADYNIGEMAHIIAAVDNGPRSESNLDTEARAEYSNLILLCPSCHTEIDKAPEVFTVDMILDWKTNHKKRITNAIGIPQMSKRLEARQYVSSELRKNKAIFDKLNPNMSYRSNPDAEEAVVWKRKMLAQIIPNNQKILLFLDIHKHLLNEDELATTEEFRQHVDDLIERHLGNNKSIASKFPEKMNQILIN
;
A
#
# COMPACT_ATOMS: atom_id res chain seq x y z
N MET A 1 9.97 6.08 16.87
CA MET A 1 11.21 6.88 16.77
C MET A 1 10.80 8.28 16.38
N SER A 2 11.14 9.24 17.24
CA SER A 2 10.59 10.60 17.33
C SER A 2 10.69 11.40 16.03
N SER A 3 9.58 11.95 15.56
CA SER A 3 9.56 13.03 14.56
C SER A 3 10.37 14.21 15.08
N SER A 4 11.44 14.58 14.37
CA SER A 4 12.16 15.82 14.64
C SER A 4 11.45 16.99 13.96
N CYS A 5 11.09 17.98 14.78
CA CYS A 5 10.49 19.24 14.35
C CYS A 5 11.60 20.25 14.03
N VAL A 6 11.61 20.77 12.80
CA VAL A 6 12.34 22.00 12.46
C VAL A 6 11.27 23.02 12.06
N ASN A 7 11.23 24.17 12.75
CA ASN A 7 10.26 25.26 12.56
C ASN A 7 8.79 24.92 12.88
N GLY A 8 8.52 24.04 13.86
CA GLY A 8 7.15 23.66 14.24
C GLY A 8 6.43 22.75 13.22
N ARG A 9 7.13 22.32 12.18
CA ARG A 9 6.64 21.35 11.19
C ARG A 9 7.07 19.94 11.58
N VAL A 10 6.12 19.05 11.79
CA VAL A 10 6.38 17.62 12.00
C VAL A 10 6.73 17.00 10.65
N ASN A 11 7.89 16.35 10.58
CA ASN A 11 8.27 15.61 9.37
C ASN A 11 7.52 14.28 9.29
N PRO A 12 7.06 13.85 8.09
CA PRO A 12 6.47 12.53 7.92
C PRO A 12 7.49 11.42 8.24
N SER A 13 7.04 10.33 8.86
CA SER A 13 7.87 9.16 9.13
C SER A 13 8.41 8.53 7.83
N PRO A 14 9.53 7.79 7.85
CA PRO A 14 10.01 7.06 6.67
C PRO A 14 8.94 6.15 6.05
N GLN A 15 8.13 5.48 6.87
CA GLN A 15 7.01 4.64 6.42
C GLN A 15 5.92 5.46 5.72
N THR A 16 5.59 6.64 6.25
CA THR A 16 4.62 7.57 5.62
C THR A 16 5.12 8.02 4.25
N LYS A 17 6.41 8.39 4.14
CA LYS A 17 7.03 8.79 2.87
C LYS A 17 6.97 7.65 1.86
N LEU A 18 7.43 6.46 2.24
CA LEU A 18 7.41 5.28 1.38
C LEU A 18 5.99 4.98 0.86
N ARG A 19 5.00 5.01 1.75
CA ARG A 19 3.60 4.77 1.42
C ARG A 19 3.06 5.81 0.43
N LEU A 20 3.36 7.09 0.61
CA LEU A 20 2.95 8.15 -0.32
C LEU A 20 3.51 7.92 -1.73
N PHE A 21 4.80 7.64 -1.86
CA PHE A 21 5.42 7.36 -3.16
C PHE A 21 4.86 6.10 -3.83
N ALA A 22 4.65 5.03 -3.04
CA ALA A 22 4.09 3.77 -3.53
C ALA A 22 2.64 3.94 -4.02
N ASP A 23 1.77 4.54 -3.20
CA ASP A 23 0.35 4.75 -3.55
C ASP A 23 0.19 5.73 -4.72
N SER A 24 1.13 6.66 -4.90
CA SER A 24 1.13 7.58 -6.04
C SER A 24 1.77 7.02 -7.31
N ALA A 25 2.36 5.82 -7.26
CA ALA A 25 3.14 5.22 -8.36
C ALA A 25 4.20 6.19 -8.94
N GLY A 26 4.81 7.02 -8.09
CA GLY A 26 5.79 8.02 -8.53
C GLY A 26 5.24 9.15 -9.42
N HIS A 27 3.91 9.34 -9.49
CA HIS A 27 3.29 10.40 -10.29
C HIS A 27 2.60 11.47 -9.43
N CYS A 28 2.57 12.71 -9.92
CA CYS A 28 1.80 13.80 -9.33
C CYS A 28 0.31 13.41 -9.21
N SER A 29 -0.26 13.60 -8.02
CA SER A 29 -1.64 13.21 -7.69
C SER A 29 -2.71 14.18 -8.19
N LYS A 30 -2.34 15.35 -8.74
CA LYS A 30 -3.30 16.29 -9.33
C LYS A 30 -3.94 15.66 -10.59
N PRO A 31 -5.28 15.66 -10.73
CA PRO A 31 -5.99 14.97 -11.81
C PRO A 31 -5.62 15.36 -13.25
N SER A 32 -5.09 16.57 -13.47
CA SER A 32 -4.71 17.06 -14.80
C SER A 32 -3.20 17.06 -15.06
N CYS A 33 -2.36 16.69 -14.08
CA CYS A 33 -0.91 16.79 -14.20
C CYS A 33 -0.25 15.45 -14.50
N HIS A 34 -0.37 14.48 -13.59
CA HIS A 34 0.20 13.12 -13.73
C HIS A 34 1.70 13.03 -14.05
N ARG A 35 2.45 14.13 -13.89
CA ARG A 35 3.88 14.19 -14.15
C ARG A 35 4.63 13.13 -13.34
N TYR A 36 5.51 12.38 -13.99
CA TYR A 36 6.45 11.47 -13.32
C TYR A 36 7.44 12.28 -12.47
N LEU A 37 7.66 11.84 -11.24
CA LEU A 37 8.37 12.62 -10.22
C LEU A 37 9.85 12.23 -10.09
N PHE A 38 10.30 11.24 -10.86
CA PHE A 38 11.70 10.85 -10.96
C PHE A 38 12.23 11.23 -12.34
N SER A 39 13.51 11.57 -12.42
CA SER A 39 14.16 11.82 -13.70
C SER A 39 14.78 10.54 -14.24
N ASP A 40 14.48 10.19 -15.49
CA ASP A 40 15.16 9.10 -16.21
C ASP A 40 16.28 9.64 -17.14
N GLU A 41 16.48 10.96 -17.18
CA GLU A 41 17.19 11.63 -18.30
C GLU A 41 18.66 11.99 -18.03
N ASN A 42 19.23 11.74 -16.83
CA ASN A 42 20.61 12.11 -16.52
C ASN A 42 21.34 11.14 -15.55
N VAL A 43 22.67 11.28 -15.50
CA VAL A 43 23.65 10.50 -14.68
C VAL A 43 23.38 10.50 -13.16
N ALA A 44 22.38 11.26 -12.68
CA ALA A 44 21.99 11.32 -11.28
C ALA A 44 20.49 11.04 -11.12
N ASP A 45 20.17 10.03 -10.31
CA ASP A 45 18.81 9.70 -9.89
C ASP A 45 18.34 10.74 -8.85
N TYR A 46 17.34 11.56 -9.22
CA TYR A 46 16.76 12.55 -8.32
C TYR A 46 15.24 12.62 -8.42
N ASN A 47 14.63 12.97 -7.30
CA ASN A 47 13.19 13.00 -7.06
C ASN A 47 12.72 14.45 -6.88
N ILE A 48 11.72 14.87 -7.67
CA ILE A 48 11.09 16.19 -7.60
C ILE A 48 9.74 16.19 -6.88
N GLY A 49 9.31 15.04 -6.36
CA GLY A 49 8.05 14.87 -5.64
C GLY A 49 8.05 15.56 -4.29
N GLU A 50 7.01 16.33 -4.03
CA GLU A 50 6.80 17.06 -2.78
C GLU A 50 5.57 16.50 -2.04
N MET A 51 5.71 16.33 -0.73
CA MET A 51 4.64 15.89 0.16
C MET A 51 3.91 17.12 0.67
N ALA A 52 2.83 17.49 -0.01
CA ALA A 52 2.01 18.63 0.33
C ALA A 52 1.04 18.29 1.46
N HIS A 53 0.82 19.26 2.35
CA HIS A 53 -0.19 19.15 3.40
C HIS A 53 -1.56 19.50 2.82
N ILE A 54 -2.55 18.65 3.08
CA ILE A 54 -3.93 18.88 2.67
C ILE A 54 -4.54 19.96 3.56
N ILE A 55 -4.42 19.81 4.88
CA ILE A 55 -4.75 20.80 5.90
C ILE A 55 -3.45 21.37 6.47
N ALA A 56 -3.38 22.70 6.66
CA ALA A 56 -2.13 23.40 6.98
C ALA A 56 -1.34 22.79 8.14
N ALA A 57 -0.01 22.75 7.98
CA ALA A 57 0.91 22.31 9.03
C ALA A 57 1.05 23.31 10.20
N VAL A 58 0.57 24.55 10.04
CA VAL A 58 0.65 25.64 11.03
C VAL A 58 -0.66 26.42 11.05
N ASP A 59 -1.00 27.04 12.18
CA ASP A 59 -2.32 27.68 12.40
C ASP A 59 -2.60 28.87 11.47
N ASN A 60 -1.56 29.38 10.79
CA ASN A 60 -1.63 30.45 9.77
C ASN A 60 -1.21 29.99 8.36
N GLY A 61 -1.21 28.69 8.08
CA GLY A 61 -0.89 28.16 6.75
C GLY A 61 -2.11 28.09 5.83
N PRO A 62 -1.93 27.82 4.52
CA PRO A 62 -3.05 27.65 3.59
C PRO A 62 -3.98 26.52 4.06
N ARG A 63 -5.29 26.79 4.15
CA ARG A 63 -6.31 25.86 4.68
C ARG A 63 -6.05 25.45 6.15
N SER A 64 -5.70 26.39 7.03
CA SER A 64 -5.55 26.07 8.46
C SER A 64 -6.91 25.88 9.14
N GLU A 65 -7.08 24.75 9.81
CA GLU A 65 -8.15 24.55 10.79
C GLU A 65 -7.52 24.57 12.18
N SER A 66 -8.07 25.39 13.08
CA SER A 66 -7.49 25.71 14.39
C SER A 66 -7.41 24.55 15.38
N ASN A 67 -7.91 23.36 15.03
CA ASN A 67 -8.12 22.25 15.96
C ASN A 67 -7.40 20.94 15.56
N LEU A 68 -6.52 20.96 14.55
CA LEU A 68 -5.73 19.76 14.24
C LEU A 68 -4.54 19.62 15.17
N ASP A 69 -4.52 18.48 15.87
CA ASP A 69 -3.38 18.01 16.65
C ASP A 69 -2.11 17.97 15.78
N THR A 70 -0.98 18.30 16.39
CA THR A 70 0.30 18.52 15.70
C THR A 70 0.82 17.24 15.07
N GLU A 71 0.52 16.08 15.67
CA GLU A 71 0.89 14.76 15.18
C GLU A 71 0.05 14.32 13.96
N ALA A 72 -1.24 14.66 13.93
CA ALA A 72 -2.14 14.39 12.79
C ALA A 72 -1.69 15.10 11.51
N ARG A 73 -0.93 16.21 11.63
CA ARG A 73 -0.48 17.01 10.48
C ARG A 73 0.49 16.26 9.57
N ALA A 74 1.31 15.36 10.11
CA ALA A 74 2.30 14.58 9.35
C ALA A 74 1.83 13.14 9.02
N GLU A 75 0.58 12.81 9.36
CA GLU A 75 0.02 11.51 9.03
C GLU A 75 -0.17 11.33 7.53
N TYR A 76 -0.11 10.07 7.10
CA TYR A 76 -0.41 9.73 5.72
C TYR A 76 -1.74 10.31 5.27
N SER A 77 -2.78 10.30 6.13
CA SER A 77 -4.12 10.83 5.87
C SER A 77 -4.11 12.28 5.37
N ASN A 78 -3.31 13.16 6.00
CA ASN A 78 -3.22 14.59 5.73
C ASN A 78 -2.20 14.98 4.64
N LEU A 79 -1.55 14.03 3.98
CA LEU A 79 -0.52 14.32 2.96
C LEU A 79 -0.93 13.87 1.57
N ILE A 80 -0.48 14.59 0.54
CA ILE A 80 -0.63 14.22 -0.87
C ILE A 80 0.68 14.44 -1.61
N LEU A 81 1.02 13.56 -2.56
CA LEU A 81 2.24 13.70 -3.36
C LEU A 81 1.97 14.49 -4.64
N LEU A 82 2.70 15.60 -4.83
CA LEU A 82 2.56 16.51 -5.97
C LEU A 82 3.93 16.85 -6.58
N CYS A 83 3.94 17.38 -7.80
CA CYS A 83 5.13 18.04 -8.34
C CYS A 83 5.26 19.47 -7.77
N PRO A 84 6.43 20.12 -7.86
CA PRO A 84 6.65 21.42 -7.21
C PRO A 84 5.70 22.52 -7.71
N SER A 85 5.36 22.48 -8.99
CA SER A 85 4.41 23.42 -9.60
C SER A 85 3.00 23.26 -9.02
N CYS A 86 2.51 22.03 -8.92
CA CYS A 86 1.17 21.77 -8.38
C CYS A 86 1.08 22.00 -6.87
N HIS A 87 2.14 21.70 -6.13
CA HIS A 87 2.21 22.02 -4.70
C HIS A 87 2.14 23.55 -4.49
N THR A 88 2.96 24.30 -5.22
CA THR A 88 2.95 25.78 -5.17
C THR A 88 1.58 26.36 -5.54
N GLU A 89 0.91 25.78 -6.54
CA GLU A 89 -0.41 26.21 -7.00
C GLU A 89 -1.48 26.07 -5.91
N ILE A 90 -1.56 24.90 -5.25
CA ILE A 90 -2.56 24.68 -4.20
C ILE A 90 -2.31 25.56 -2.97
N ASP A 91 -1.05 25.84 -2.64
CA ASP A 91 -0.70 26.67 -1.49
C ASP A 91 -0.99 28.15 -1.73
N LYS A 92 -0.87 28.62 -2.98
CA LYS A 92 -1.15 30.03 -3.34
C LYS A 92 -2.63 30.35 -3.50
N ALA A 93 -3.48 29.36 -3.70
CA ALA A 93 -4.92 29.56 -3.92
C ALA A 93 -5.78 28.63 -3.04
N PRO A 94 -5.70 28.73 -1.70
CA PRO A 94 -6.41 27.85 -0.77
C PRO A 94 -7.95 27.93 -0.90
N GLU A 95 -8.49 29.08 -1.30
CA GLU A 95 -9.92 29.28 -1.54
C GLU A 95 -10.44 28.53 -2.78
N VAL A 96 -9.55 28.25 -3.75
CA VAL A 96 -9.87 27.52 -4.98
C VAL A 96 -9.65 26.02 -4.78
N PHE A 97 -8.57 25.66 -4.11
CA PHE A 97 -8.18 24.28 -3.84
C PHE A 97 -8.48 23.93 -2.40
N THR A 98 -9.75 23.58 -2.15
CA THR A 98 -10.25 23.24 -0.80
C THR A 98 -9.71 21.90 -0.30
N VAL A 99 -9.81 21.66 1.00
CA VAL A 99 -9.45 20.39 1.65
C VAL A 99 -10.16 19.20 0.98
N ASP A 100 -11.48 19.28 0.82
CA ASP A 100 -12.30 18.24 0.21
C ASP A 100 -11.84 17.93 -1.22
N MET A 101 -11.55 18.96 -2.01
CA MET A 101 -11.08 18.81 -3.38
C MET A 101 -9.76 18.03 -3.43
N ILE A 102 -8.82 18.32 -2.54
CA ILE A 102 -7.51 17.67 -2.50
C ILE A 102 -7.64 16.23 -1.96
N LEU A 103 -8.53 15.97 -1.00
CA LEU A 103 -8.87 14.62 -0.55
C LEU A 103 -9.46 13.77 -1.68
N ASP A 104 -10.31 14.38 -2.51
CA ASP A 104 -10.84 13.75 -3.72
C ASP A 104 -9.75 13.45 -4.74
N TRP A 105 -8.78 14.35 -4.94
CA TRP A 105 -7.65 14.10 -5.83
C TRP A 105 -6.85 12.88 -5.40
N LYS A 106 -6.53 12.80 -4.10
CA LYS A 106 -5.80 11.67 -3.53
C LYS A 106 -6.56 10.36 -3.71
N THR A 107 -7.87 10.37 -3.42
CA THR A 107 -8.74 9.20 -3.58
C THR A 107 -8.84 8.77 -5.05
N ASN A 108 -9.05 9.71 -5.96
CA ASN A 108 -9.18 9.43 -7.39
C ASN A 108 -7.85 8.99 -8.02
N HIS A 109 -6.72 9.54 -7.57
CA HIS A 109 -5.40 9.08 -8.02
C HIS A 109 -5.17 7.62 -7.63
N LYS A 110 -5.46 7.25 -6.38
CA LYS A 110 -5.37 5.85 -5.95
C LYS A 110 -6.26 4.94 -6.78
N LYS A 111 -7.52 5.31 -7.02
CA LYS A 111 -8.44 4.57 -7.91
C LYS A 111 -7.87 4.40 -9.32
N ARG A 112 -7.28 5.45 -9.89
CA ARG A 112 -6.66 5.42 -11.22
C ARG A 112 -5.48 4.47 -11.28
N ILE A 113 -4.58 4.52 -10.30
CA ILE A 113 -3.43 3.60 -10.20
C ILE A 113 -3.92 2.16 -10.05
N THR A 114 -4.88 1.91 -9.15
CA THR A 114 -5.52 0.61 -8.98
C THR A 114 -6.11 0.07 -10.29
N ASN A 115 -6.85 0.90 -11.02
CA ASN A 115 -7.45 0.52 -12.30
C ASN A 115 -6.36 0.23 -13.36
N ALA A 116 -5.29 1.03 -13.40
CA ALA A 116 -4.17 0.85 -14.32
C ALA A 116 -3.38 -0.45 -14.05
N ILE A 117 -3.30 -0.87 -12.79
CA ILE A 117 -2.72 -2.17 -12.38
C ILE A 117 -3.64 -3.35 -12.77
N GLY A 118 -4.88 -3.07 -13.21
CA GLY A 118 -5.81 -4.09 -13.68
C GLY A 118 -6.62 -4.74 -12.55
N ILE A 119 -6.73 -4.09 -11.40
CA ILE A 119 -7.61 -4.55 -10.33
C ILE A 119 -9.03 -4.04 -10.61
N PRO A 120 -10.00 -4.92 -10.92
CA PRO A 120 -11.37 -4.49 -11.21
C PRO A 120 -12.02 -3.91 -9.94
N GLN A 121 -12.73 -2.79 -10.09
CA GLN A 121 -13.65 -2.31 -9.07
C GLN A 121 -14.87 -3.20 -9.03
N MET A 122 -15.23 -3.68 -7.85
CA MET A 122 -16.37 -4.55 -7.62
C MET A 122 -17.29 -3.94 -6.57
N SER A 123 -18.60 -4.02 -6.80
CA SER A 123 -19.61 -3.52 -5.87
C SER A 123 -20.36 -4.64 -5.13
N LYS A 124 -20.18 -5.90 -5.55
CA LYS A 124 -20.83 -7.07 -4.95
C LYS A 124 -19.83 -7.97 -4.27
N ARG A 125 -20.15 -8.38 -3.04
CA ARG A 125 -19.34 -9.33 -2.24
C ARG A 125 -19.06 -10.63 -2.99
N LEU A 126 -20.03 -11.15 -3.75
CA LEU A 126 -19.84 -12.37 -4.55
C LEU A 126 -18.74 -12.24 -5.62
N GLU A 127 -18.70 -11.13 -6.34
CA GLU A 127 -17.68 -10.88 -7.37
C GLU A 127 -16.31 -10.74 -6.70
N ALA A 128 -16.25 -9.98 -5.59
CA ALA A 128 -15.04 -9.79 -4.80
C ALA A 128 -14.50 -11.13 -4.26
N ARG A 129 -15.39 -11.99 -3.77
CA ARG A 129 -15.05 -13.35 -3.34
C ARG A 129 -14.47 -14.19 -4.47
N GLN A 130 -15.06 -14.13 -5.67
CA GLN A 130 -14.58 -14.92 -6.81
C GLN A 130 -13.15 -14.52 -7.19
N TYR A 131 -12.82 -13.23 -7.15
CA TYR A 131 -11.47 -12.73 -7.38
C TYR A 131 -10.49 -13.28 -6.33
N VAL A 132 -10.77 -13.07 -5.04
CA VAL A 132 -9.89 -13.54 -3.93
C VAL A 132 -9.74 -15.07 -3.96
N SER A 133 -10.83 -15.79 -4.17
CA SER A 133 -10.83 -17.26 -4.25
C SER A 133 -10.06 -17.78 -5.47
N SER A 134 -9.96 -17.01 -6.56
CA SER A 134 -9.12 -17.37 -7.71
C SER A 134 -7.65 -17.35 -7.34
N GLU A 135 -7.18 -16.29 -6.68
CA GLU A 135 -5.78 -16.17 -6.25
C GLU A 135 -5.43 -17.18 -5.15
N LEU A 136 -6.31 -17.39 -4.17
CA LEU A 136 -6.13 -18.41 -3.13
C LEU A 136 -6.04 -19.83 -3.73
N ARG A 137 -6.84 -20.16 -4.74
CA ARG A 137 -6.78 -21.46 -5.43
C ARG A 137 -5.44 -21.69 -6.12
N LYS A 138 -4.85 -20.66 -6.74
CA LYS A 138 -3.50 -20.75 -7.34
C LYS A 138 -2.46 -21.11 -6.28
N ASN A 139 -2.51 -20.43 -5.13
CA ASN A 139 -1.59 -20.68 -4.02
C ASN A 139 -1.79 -22.07 -3.42
N LYS A 140 -3.04 -22.48 -3.19
CA LYS A 140 -3.39 -23.81 -2.69
C LYS A 140 -2.90 -24.93 -3.61
N ALA A 141 -3.04 -24.77 -4.93
CA ALA A 141 -2.57 -25.77 -5.89
C ALA A 141 -1.04 -25.97 -5.86
N ILE A 142 -0.27 -24.91 -5.55
CA ILE A 142 1.16 -25.00 -5.33
C ILE A 142 1.44 -25.70 -3.99
N PHE A 143 0.81 -25.23 -2.91
CA PHE A 143 1.02 -25.74 -1.55
C PHE A 143 0.70 -27.23 -1.43
N ASP A 144 -0.34 -27.71 -2.10
CA ASP A 144 -0.73 -29.12 -2.09
C ASP A 144 0.30 -30.04 -2.74
N LYS A 145 1.07 -29.52 -3.70
CA LYS A 145 2.12 -30.26 -4.38
C LYS A 145 3.49 -30.07 -3.73
N LEU A 146 3.72 -28.91 -3.15
CA LEU A 146 5.03 -28.45 -2.71
C LEU A 146 4.87 -27.52 -1.52
N ASN A 147 5.31 -27.95 -0.33
CA ASN A 147 5.19 -27.18 0.90
C ASN A 147 6.31 -27.53 1.88
N PRO A 148 6.60 -26.66 2.87
CA PRO A 148 7.74 -26.83 3.77
C PRO A 148 7.65 -28.04 4.72
N ASN A 149 6.54 -28.79 4.72
CA ASN A 149 6.37 -29.98 5.56
C ASN A 149 6.74 -31.29 4.84
N MET A 150 7.11 -31.24 3.55
CA MET A 150 7.52 -32.42 2.80
C MET A 150 8.92 -32.91 3.18
N SER A 151 9.27 -34.13 2.74
CA SER A 151 10.51 -34.85 3.12
C SER A 151 11.80 -34.08 2.80
N TYR A 152 11.78 -33.21 1.79
CA TYR A 152 12.94 -32.39 1.41
C TYR A 152 13.28 -31.29 2.43
N ARG A 153 12.46 -31.06 3.46
CA ARG A 153 12.75 -30.06 4.52
C ARG A 153 14.13 -30.23 5.15
N SER A 154 14.61 -31.47 5.26
CA SER A 154 15.91 -31.81 5.84
C SER A 154 17.07 -31.71 4.85
N ASN A 155 16.79 -31.49 3.56
CA ASN A 155 17.79 -31.31 2.50
C ASN A 155 17.51 -30.02 1.71
N PRO A 156 18.10 -28.89 2.13
CA PRO A 156 17.88 -27.58 1.48
C PRO A 156 18.27 -27.53 0.00
N ASP A 157 19.14 -28.44 -0.44
CA ASP A 157 19.65 -28.51 -1.82
C ASP A 157 18.82 -29.47 -2.69
N ALA A 158 17.77 -30.08 -2.14
CA ALA A 158 16.82 -30.87 -2.91
C ALA A 158 16.14 -30.00 -3.98
N GLU A 159 15.88 -30.58 -5.15
CA GLU A 159 15.24 -29.90 -6.27
C GLU A 159 13.90 -29.26 -5.85
N GLU A 160 13.14 -29.97 -5.02
CA GLU A 160 11.86 -29.52 -4.48
C GLU A 160 12.00 -28.29 -3.58
N ALA A 161 13.07 -28.18 -2.80
CA ALA A 161 13.35 -27.01 -1.96
C ALA A 161 13.64 -25.77 -2.82
N VAL A 162 14.40 -25.95 -3.90
CA VAL A 162 14.71 -24.90 -4.88
C VAL A 162 13.43 -24.47 -5.61
N VAL A 163 12.64 -25.43 -6.09
CA VAL A 163 11.36 -25.15 -6.77
C VAL A 163 10.39 -24.44 -5.83
N TRP A 164 10.35 -24.81 -4.55
CA TRP A 164 9.51 -24.18 -3.54
C TRP A 164 9.91 -22.72 -3.34
N LYS A 165 11.20 -22.44 -3.14
CA LYS A 165 11.70 -21.06 -3.03
C LYS A 165 11.33 -20.23 -4.26
N ARG A 166 11.53 -20.78 -5.47
CA ARG A 166 11.15 -20.10 -6.72
C ARG A 166 9.64 -19.82 -6.80
N LYS A 167 8.79 -20.81 -6.50
CA LYS A 167 7.33 -20.66 -6.53
C LYS A 167 6.83 -19.70 -5.46
N MET A 168 7.46 -19.68 -4.28
CA MET A 168 7.18 -18.70 -3.24
C MET A 168 7.39 -17.28 -3.73
N LEU A 169 8.58 -16.98 -4.25
CA LEU A 169 8.96 -15.64 -4.68
C LEU A 169 8.20 -15.18 -5.93
N ALA A 170 7.97 -16.07 -6.89
CA ALA A 170 7.38 -15.69 -8.17
C ALA A 170 5.84 -15.81 -8.22
N GLN A 171 5.20 -16.52 -7.28
CA GLN A 171 3.76 -16.79 -7.35
C GLN A 171 3.06 -16.55 -6.01
N ILE A 172 3.45 -17.23 -4.93
CA ILE A 172 2.67 -17.18 -3.67
C ILE A 172 2.70 -15.78 -3.04
N ILE A 173 3.89 -15.19 -2.84
CA ILE A 173 4.01 -13.83 -2.29
C ILE A 173 3.29 -12.80 -3.21
N PRO A 174 3.54 -12.77 -4.53
CA PRO A 174 2.82 -11.87 -5.43
C PRO A 174 1.29 -12.04 -5.41
N ASN A 175 0.79 -13.26 -5.39
CA ASN A 175 -0.66 -13.52 -5.32
C ASN A 175 -1.25 -13.05 -3.98
N ASN A 176 -0.53 -13.27 -2.87
CA ASN A 176 -0.95 -12.78 -1.57
C ASN A 176 -0.98 -11.25 -1.50
N GLN A 177 0.04 -10.57 -2.05
CA GLN A 177 0.06 -9.11 -2.17
C GLN A 177 -1.09 -8.58 -3.03
N LYS A 178 -1.44 -9.28 -4.13
CA LYS A 178 -2.63 -8.94 -4.93
C LYS A 178 -3.92 -9.08 -4.14
N ILE A 179 -4.05 -10.11 -3.32
CA ILE A 179 -5.23 -10.29 -2.44
C ILE A 179 -5.31 -9.13 -1.43
N LEU A 180 -4.21 -8.80 -0.75
CA LEU A 180 -4.19 -7.67 0.21
C LEU A 180 -4.57 -6.36 -0.43
N LEU A 181 -3.96 -6.04 -1.57
CA LEU A 181 -4.28 -4.83 -2.31
C LEU A 181 -5.75 -4.81 -2.72
N PHE A 182 -6.27 -5.92 -3.24
CA PHE A 182 -7.68 -6.06 -3.60
C PHE A 182 -8.62 -5.83 -2.41
N LEU A 183 -8.33 -6.42 -1.25
CA LEU A 183 -9.13 -6.26 -0.03
C LEU A 183 -9.07 -4.82 0.51
N ASP A 184 -7.90 -4.17 0.48
CA ASP A 184 -7.74 -2.78 0.91
C ASP A 184 -8.57 -1.81 0.06
N ILE A 185 -8.62 -2.04 -1.25
CA ILE A 185 -9.45 -1.27 -2.20
C ILE A 185 -10.94 -1.49 -1.90
N HIS A 186 -11.33 -2.75 -1.63
CA HIS A 186 -12.71 -3.15 -1.42
C HIS A 186 -13.10 -3.26 0.05
N LYS A 187 -12.43 -2.52 0.95
CA LYS A 187 -12.68 -2.58 2.39
C LYS A 187 -14.14 -2.30 2.77
N HIS A 188 -14.84 -1.50 1.96
CA HIS A 188 -16.26 -1.19 2.13
C HIS A 188 -17.18 -2.41 1.94
N LEU A 189 -16.68 -3.47 1.31
CA LEU A 189 -17.37 -4.74 1.17
C LEU A 189 -17.12 -5.66 2.35
N LEU A 190 -16.17 -5.39 3.25
CA LEU A 190 -15.79 -6.28 4.37
C LEU A 190 -16.55 -5.93 5.65
N ASN A 191 -16.84 -6.93 6.48
CA ASN A 191 -17.28 -6.73 7.86
C ASN A 191 -16.09 -6.66 8.83
N GLU A 192 -16.33 -6.33 10.10
CA GLU A 192 -15.28 -6.18 11.12
C GLU A 192 -14.42 -7.45 11.30
N ASP A 193 -15.02 -8.63 11.31
CA ASP A 193 -14.28 -9.89 11.43
C ASP A 193 -13.39 -10.17 10.21
N GLU A 194 -13.86 -9.79 9.02
CA GLU A 194 -13.10 -9.91 7.77
C GLU A 194 -11.99 -8.86 7.68
N LEU A 195 -12.19 -7.65 8.21
CA LEU A 195 -11.14 -6.64 8.35
C LEU A 195 -10.03 -7.15 9.29
N ALA A 196 -10.39 -7.68 10.46
CA ALA A 196 -9.44 -8.32 11.37
C ALA A 196 -8.70 -9.50 10.71
N THR A 197 -9.42 -10.35 9.97
CA THR A 197 -8.83 -11.46 9.21
C THR A 197 -7.86 -10.96 8.14
N THR A 198 -8.14 -9.83 7.51
CA THR A 198 -7.25 -9.19 6.53
C THR A 198 -5.93 -8.74 7.19
N GLU A 199 -5.99 -8.19 8.41
CA GLU A 199 -4.78 -7.84 9.18
C GLU A 199 -3.96 -9.07 9.60
N GLU A 200 -4.59 -10.15 10.04
CA GLU A 200 -3.91 -11.43 10.30
C GLU A 200 -3.20 -11.95 9.03
N PHE A 201 -3.88 -11.84 7.88
CA PHE A 201 -3.30 -12.27 6.60
C PHE A 201 -2.13 -11.38 6.19
N ARG A 202 -2.20 -10.07 6.43
CA ARG A 202 -1.10 -9.14 6.16
C ARG A 202 0.15 -9.48 6.97
N GLN A 203 -0.01 -9.74 8.27
CA GLN A 203 1.10 -10.20 9.09
C GLN A 203 1.72 -11.50 8.55
N HIS A 204 0.90 -12.45 8.09
CA HIS A 204 1.37 -13.66 7.43
C HIS A 204 2.16 -13.38 6.14
N VAL A 205 1.73 -12.43 5.32
CA VAL A 205 2.45 -12.04 4.10
C VAL A 205 3.78 -11.36 4.42
N ASP A 206 3.80 -10.45 5.40
CA ASP A 206 5.01 -9.76 5.84
C ASP A 206 6.04 -10.75 6.37
N ASP A 207 5.60 -11.73 7.17
CA ASP A 207 6.46 -12.79 7.68
C ASP A 207 7.02 -13.69 6.57
N LEU A 208 6.22 -13.99 5.52
CA LEU A 208 6.69 -14.72 4.35
C LEU A 208 7.73 -13.93 3.57
N ILE A 209 7.53 -12.62 3.41
CA ILE A 209 8.48 -11.73 2.75
C ILE A 209 9.80 -11.70 3.54
N GLU A 210 9.76 -11.46 4.85
CA GLU A 210 10.96 -11.43 5.67
C GLU A 210 11.71 -12.77 5.63
N ARG A 211 10.98 -13.89 5.71
CA ARG A 211 11.58 -15.24 5.65
C ARG A 211 12.29 -15.54 4.32
N HIS A 212 11.76 -15.03 3.20
CA HIS A 212 12.21 -15.43 1.86
C HIS A 212 13.05 -14.36 1.12
N LEU A 213 12.91 -13.10 1.50
CA LEU A 213 13.60 -11.94 0.92
C LEU A 213 14.44 -11.17 1.95
N GLY A 214 14.10 -11.27 3.24
CA GLY A 214 14.82 -10.63 4.33
C GLY A 214 16.07 -11.40 4.77
N ASN A 215 16.84 -10.77 5.66
CA ASN A 215 18.06 -11.35 6.22
C ASN A 215 17.80 -12.10 7.53
N ASN A 216 16.61 -12.00 8.13
CA ASN A 216 16.26 -12.68 9.37
C ASN A 216 15.48 -13.98 9.15
N LYS A 217 15.88 -15.02 9.89
CA LYS A 217 15.08 -16.24 10.07
C LYS A 217 14.05 -16.02 11.19
N SER A 218 13.05 -15.17 10.96
CA SER A 218 11.97 -14.96 11.94
C SER A 218 10.99 -16.14 11.96
N ILE A 219 10.20 -16.23 13.03
CA ILE A 219 9.05 -17.14 13.11
C ILE A 219 8.00 -16.61 12.16
N ALA A 220 7.66 -17.39 11.13
CA ALA A 220 6.58 -17.02 10.23
C ALA A 220 5.24 -17.44 10.81
N SER A 221 4.31 -16.50 10.95
CA SER A 221 2.92 -16.80 11.27
C SER A 221 2.29 -17.72 10.21
N LYS A 222 1.33 -18.53 10.65
CA LYS A 222 0.61 -19.45 9.77
C LYS A 222 -0.43 -18.68 8.96
N PHE A 223 -0.79 -19.25 7.82
CA PHE A 223 -1.93 -18.76 7.03
C PHE A 223 -3.21 -18.75 7.90
N PRO A 224 -3.94 -17.63 7.98
CA PRO A 224 -5.18 -17.56 8.76
C PRO A 224 -6.30 -18.30 8.02
N GLU A 225 -6.76 -19.42 8.59
CA GLU A 225 -7.80 -20.28 7.98
C GLU A 225 -9.11 -19.54 7.67
N LYS A 226 -9.41 -18.47 8.42
CA LYS A 226 -10.56 -17.59 8.17
C LYS A 226 -10.55 -16.95 6.78
N MET A 227 -9.37 -16.79 6.14
CA MET A 227 -9.28 -16.31 4.75
C MET A 227 -10.01 -17.21 3.76
N ASN A 228 -10.19 -18.50 4.04
CA ASN A 228 -11.00 -19.38 3.21
C ASN A 228 -12.49 -18.99 3.22
N GLN A 229 -12.94 -18.31 4.29
CA GLN A 229 -14.30 -17.88 4.52
C GLN A 229 -14.57 -16.41 4.17
N ILE A 230 -13.56 -15.66 3.71
CA ILE A 230 -13.70 -14.23 3.42
C ILE A 230 -14.73 -13.99 2.31
N LEU A 231 -15.62 -13.00 2.51
CA LEU A 231 -16.66 -12.58 1.57
C LEU A 231 -17.71 -13.67 1.24
N ILE A 232 -17.91 -14.69 2.08
CA ILE A 232 -18.91 -15.77 1.85
C ILE A 232 -20.34 -15.32 2.09
N ASN A 233 -20.56 -14.50 3.13
CA ASN A 233 -21.89 -14.13 3.62
C ASN A 233 -22.40 -12.88 2.94
#